data_AF-A0A7R8VXX6-F1
#
_entry.id   AF-A0A7R8VXX6-F1
#
_cell.length_a   1.000
_cell.length_b   1.000
_cell.length_c   1.000
_cell.angle_alpha   90.00
_cell.angle_beta   90.00
_cell.angle_gamma   90.00
#
_symmetry.space_group_name_H-M   'P 1'
#
loop_
_entity.id
_entity.type
_entity.pdbx_description
1 polymer ?
#
loop_
_entity_poly.entity_id
_entity_poly.type
_entity_poly.pdbx_seq_one_letter_code
_entity_poly.pdbx_strand_id
1 'polypeptide(L)'
;MPDANSTEINPNATNPVVIDMPEHNPGQMGGTMRLGKRNTVFAANTPSILRQLYSKKDSIAERHRHRYEVNPRYVPDLEAAGMKFVG
;
A
#
# COMPACT_ATOMS: atom_id res chain seq x y z
N MET A 1 -14.68 -8.92 -11.08
CA MET A 1 -14.51 -9.73 -9.86
C MET A 1 -15.60 -9.36 -8.86
N PRO A 2 -16.77 -10.02 -8.88
CA PRO A 2 -17.88 -9.67 -7.99
C PRO A 2 -17.63 -9.99 -6.51
N ASP A 3 -16.70 -10.92 -6.21
CA ASP A 3 -16.29 -11.31 -4.85
C ASP A 3 -14.99 -10.61 -4.39
N ALA A 4 -14.63 -9.48 -5.01
CA ALA A 4 -13.47 -8.69 -4.56
C ALA A 4 -13.76 -8.07 -3.19
N ASN A 5 -12.96 -8.39 -2.18
CA ASN A 5 -13.16 -7.87 -0.83
C ASN A 5 -11.84 -7.71 -0.06
N SER A 6 -11.91 -7.06 1.10
CA SER A 6 -10.84 -7.01 2.09
C SER A 6 -10.93 -8.22 3.04
N THR A 7 -9.79 -8.76 3.47
CA THR A 7 -9.74 -9.77 4.53
C THR A 7 -10.19 -9.24 5.88
N GLU A 8 -10.29 -7.91 6.05
CA GLU A 8 -10.90 -7.29 7.23
C GLU A 8 -12.39 -7.60 7.35
N ILE A 9 -13.12 -7.56 6.22
CA ILE A 9 -14.58 -7.70 6.18
C ILE A 9 -14.97 -9.13 5.85
N ASN A 10 -14.34 -9.73 4.84
CA ASN A 10 -14.56 -11.11 4.44
C ASN A 10 -13.22 -11.86 4.33
N PRO A 11 -12.79 -12.54 5.40
CA PRO A 11 -11.56 -13.34 5.41
C PRO A 11 -11.58 -14.49 4.40
N ASN A 12 -12.77 -14.95 3.98
CA ASN A 12 -12.96 -16.10 3.09
C ASN A 12 -13.21 -15.69 1.64
N ALA A 13 -13.03 -14.41 1.29
CA ALA A 13 -13.16 -13.96 -0.09
C ALA A 13 -12.19 -14.72 -1.00
N THR A 14 -12.68 -15.18 -2.15
CA THR A 14 -11.85 -15.84 -3.17
C THR A 14 -10.90 -14.84 -3.81
N ASN A 15 -11.29 -13.56 -3.83
CA ASN A 15 -10.51 -12.46 -4.36
C ASN A 15 -10.16 -11.45 -3.25
N PRO A 16 -9.18 -11.75 -2.37
CA PRO A 16 -8.78 -10.84 -1.29
C PRO A 16 -7.87 -9.73 -1.84
N VAL A 17 -8.47 -8.61 -2.26
CA VAL A 17 -7.78 -7.48 -2.89
C VAL A 17 -7.01 -6.64 -1.86
N VAL A 18 -7.49 -6.59 -0.62
CA VAL A 18 -6.83 -5.95 0.51
C VAL A 18 -6.60 -7.00 1.60
N ILE A 19 -5.36 -7.13 2.10
CA ILE A 19 -4.93 -8.19 3.03
C ILE A 19 -4.23 -7.61 4.26
N ASP A 20 -4.27 -8.29 5.41
CA ASP A 20 -3.44 -7.94 6.58
C ASP A 20 -1.97 -8.27 6.25
N MET A 21 -1.12 -7.25 6.17
CA MET A 21 0.30 -7.40 5.89
C MET A 21 1.10 -6.69 6.99
N PRO A 22 1.25 -7.33 8.16
CA PRO A 22 1.91 -6.70 9.29
C PRO A 22 3.43 -6.67 9.10
N GLU A 23 4.05 -5.72 9.77
CA GLU A 23 5.51 -5.61 9.78
C GLU A 23 6.13 -6.51 10.84
N HIS A 24 7.29 -7.06 10.50
CA HIS A 24 8.09 -7.88 11.41
C HIS A 24 9.44 -7.20 11.58
N ASN A 25 9.56 -6.43 12.66
CA ASN A 25 10.77 -5.66 12.97
C ASN A 25 11.61 -6.40 14.02
N PRO A 26 12.95 -6.43 13.91
CA PRO A 26 13.82 -7.03 14.92
C PRO A 26 13.55 -6.47 16.33
N GLY A 27 13.41 -7.35 17.31
CA GLY A 27 13.09 -6.98 18.69
C GLY A 27 11.60 -6.75 18.99
N GLN A 28 10.71 -6.85 17.99
CA GLN A 28 9.27 -6.85 18.18
C GLN A 28 8.71 -8.25 17.93
N MET A 29 7.88 -8.76 18.83
CA MET A 29 7.23 -10.06 18.67
C MET A 29 5.89 -9.91 17.95
N GLY A 30 5.61 -10.84 17.03
CA GLY A 30 4.37 -10.88 16.25
C GLY A 30 4.31 -9.87 15.10
N GLY A 31 3.12 -9.75 14.50
CA GLY A 31 2.87 -8.83 13.39
C GLY A 31 2.46 -7.44 13.89
N THR A 32 3.37 -6.47 13.80
CA THR A 32 3.13 -5.11 14.28
C THR A 32 2.45 -4.24 13.22
N MET A 33 1.74 -3.22 13.69
CA MET A 33 1.07 -2.24 12.83
C MET A 33 2.11 -1.37 12.12
N ARG A 34 1.84 -1.00 10.86
CA ARG A 34 2.60 0.08 10.22
C ARG A 34 2.24 1.40 10.88
N LEU A 35 3.09 1.81 11.81
CA LEU A 35 2.85 2.93 12.70
C LEU A 35 4.03 3.91 12.71
N GLY A 36 3.70 5.20 12.73
CA GLY A 36 4.67 6.27 12.92
C GLY A 36 5.24 6.80 11.61
N LYS A 37 6.35 7.55 11.71
CA LYS A 37 6.97 8.22 10.57
C LYS A 37 7.65 7.20 9.66
N ARG A 38 7.26 7.15 8.39
CA ARG A 38 7.86 6.29 7.36
C ARG A 38 8.23 7.09 6.14
N ASN A 39 9.32 6.68 5.50
CA ASN A 39 9.73 7.26 4.23
C ASN A 39 8.98 6.54 3.10
N THR A 40 8.31 7.33 2.26
CA THR A 40 7.58 6.87 1.08
C THR A 40 8.30 7.44 -0.13
N VAL A 41 8.69 6.57 -1.06
CA VAL A 41 9.50 6.93 -2.24
C VAL A 41 8.57 6.97 -3.44
N PHE A 42 8.54 8.08 -4.16
CA PHE A 42 7.75 8.16 -5.38
C PHE A 42 8.31 7.22 -6.46
N ALA A 43 7.42 6.56 -7.19
CA ALA A 43 7.79 5.75 -8.33
C ALA A 43 8.50 6.60 -9.39
N ALA A 44 9.68 6.14 -9.82
CA ALA A 44 10.47 6.82 -10.84
C ALA A 44 9.67 6.89 -12.15
N ASN A 45 9.80 8.01 -12.87
CA ASN A 45 9.18 8.22 -14.19
C ASN A 45 7.65 8.16 -14.24
N THR A 46 6.95 8.17 -13.10
CA THR A 46 5.48 8.26 -13.07
C THR A 46 5.04 9.71 -12.84
N PRO A 47 4.23 10.30 -13.74
CA PRO A 47 3.65 11.62 -13.52
C PRO A 47 2.76 11.61 -12.27
N SER A 48 3.04 12.52 -11.32
CA SER A 48 2.30 12.62 -10.07
C SER A 48 2.06 14.07 -9.71
N ILE A 49 0.79 14.45 -9.57
CA ILE A 49 0.39 15.77 -9.07
C ILE A 49 0.86 15.95 -7.63
N LEU A 50 0.76 14.90 -6.80
CA LEU A 50 1.26 14.92 -5.42
C LEU A 50 2.75 15.23 -5.36
N ARG A 51 3.57 14.61 -6.22
CA ARG A 51 5.00 14.92 -6.29
C ARG A 51 5.27 16.38 -6.64
N GLN A 52 4.44 17.01 -7.50
CA GLN A 52 4.57 18.44 -7.80
C GLN A 52 4.24 19.31 -6.59
N LEU A 53 3.19 18.97 -5.84
CA LEU A 53 2.80 19.67 -4.60
C LEU A 53 3.87 19.55 -3.51
N TYR A 54 4.57 18.41 -3.45
CA TYR A 54 5.70 18.18 -2.55
C TYR A 54 7.04 18.69 -3.10
N SER A 55 7.03 19.73 -3.94
CA SER A 55 8.22 20.38 -4.50
C SER A 55 9.16 19.43 -5.27
N LYS A 56 8.58 18.45 -5.98
CA LYS A 56 9.28 17.47 -6.83
C LYS A 56 10.29 16.58 -6.08
N LYS A 57 10.12 16.39 -4.76
CA LYS A 57 10.94 15.46 -3.97
C LYS A 57 10.82 14.02 -4.47
N ASP A 58 11.88 13.24 -4.26
CA ASP A 58 11.90 11.80 -4.58
C ASP A 58 11.31 10.96 -3.45
N SER A 59 11.36 11.46 -2.22
CA SER A 59 10.71 10.83 -1.09
C SER A 59 10.12 11.85 -0.11
N ILE A 60 9.11 11.42 0.62
CA ILE A 60 8.46 12.18 1.69
C ILE A 60 8.36 11.31 2.95
N ALA A 61 8.36 11.95 4.12
CA ALA A 61 8.27 11.25 5.38
C ALA A 61 6.97 11.60 6.09
N GLU A 62 6.02 10.67 6.06
CA GLU A 62 4.66 10.85 6.57
C GLU A 62 4.34 9.86 7.69
N ARG A 63 3.28 10.12 8.45
CA ARG A 63 2.86 9.25 9.55
C ARG A 63 1.82 8.24 9.05
N HIS A 64 2.09 6.96 9.27
CA HIS A 64 1.17 5.87 8.98
C HIS A 64 0.54 5.34 10.28
N ARG A 65 -0.67 4.79 10.17
CA ARG A 65 -1.37 4.04 11.21
C ARG A 65 -2.40 3.13 10.56
N HIS A 66 -1.95 2.02 10.00
CA HIS A 66 -2.80 1.00 9.38
C HIS A 66 -2.12 -0.38 9.43
N ARG A 67 -2.87 -1.43 9.10
CA ARG A 67 -2.40 -2.84 9.09
C ARG A 67 -2.61 -3.53 7.74
N TYR A 68 -3.63 -3.10 7.01
CA TYR A 68 -4.03 -3.70 5.76
C TYR A 68 -3.37 -2.99 4.58
N GLU A 69 -2.92 -3.77 3.60
CA GLU A 69 -2.29 -3.29 2.38
C GLU A 69 -3.00 -3.90 1.16
N VAL A 70 -2.83 -3.27 -0.01
CA VAL A 70 -3.24 -3.88 -1.27
C VAL A 70 -2.44 -5.17 -1.47
N ASN A 71 -3.13 -6.24 -1.85
CA ASN A 71 -2.50 -7.51 -2.17
C ASN A 71 -1.66 -7.36 -3.46
N PRO A 72 -0.33 -7.53 -3.40
CA PRO A 72 0.55 -7.29 -4.56
C PRO A 72 0.19 -8.11 -5.81
N ARG A 73 -0.51 -9.24 -5.63
CA ARG A 73 -0.99 -10.08 -6.74
C ARG A 73 -1.90 -9.33 -7.71
N TYR A 74 -2.66 -8.34 -7.24
CA TYR A 74 -3.63 -7.59 -8.05
C TYR A 74 -3.08 -6.27 -8.60
N VAL A 75 -1.88 -5.86 -8.17
CA VAL A 75 -1.26 -4.60 -8.65
C VAL A 75 -1.11 -4.58 -10.18
N PRO A 76 -0.63 -5.65 -10.85
CA PRO A 76 -0.52 -5.65 -12.30
C PRO A 76 -1.86 -5.47 -13.02
N ASP A 77 -2.94 -6.08 -12.51
CA ASP A 77 -4.28 -5.97 -13.09
C ASP A 77 -4.82 -4.54 -12.96
N LEU A 78 -4.59 -3.90 -11.81
CA LEU A 78 -4.98 -2.52 -11.55
C LEU A 78 -4.21 -1.54 -12.44
N GLU A 79 -2.90 -1.74 -12.60
CA GLU A 79 -2.07 -0.92 -13.48
C GLU A 79 -2.45 -1.08 -14.95
N ALA A 80 -2.73 -2.31 -15.40
CA ALA A 80 -3.20 -2.60 -16.75
C ALA A 80 -4.55 -1.94 -17.05
N ALA A 81 -5.43 -1.81 -16.05
CA ALA A 81 -6.69 -1.09 -16.15
C ALA A 81 -6.55 0.45 -16.06
N GLY A 82 -5.33 0.96 -15.86
CA GLY A 82 -5.02 2.40 -15.84
C GLY A 82 -4.84 3.02 -14.45
N MET A 83 -5.01 2.26 -13.36
CA MET A 83 -4.75 2.73 -12.00
C MET A 83 -3.26 2.61 -11.67
N LYS A 84 -2.52 3.71 -11.83
CA LYS A 84 -1.07 3.75 -11.58
C LYS A 84 -0.74 3.92 -10.10
N PHE A 85 0.16 3.10 -9.58
CA PHE A 85 0.76 3.30 -8.27
C PHE A 85 1.95 4.27 -8.40
N VAL A 86 1.97 5.32 -7.57
CA VAL A 86 2.92 6.44 -7.72
C VAL A 86 3.89 6.59 -6.55
N GLY A 87 3.75 5.80 -5.48
CA GLY A 87 4.58 5.83 -4.29
C GLY A 87 4.28 4.68 -3.34
#